data_AF-A0A381W158-F1
#
_entry.id   AF-A0A381W158-F1
#
_cell.length_a   1.000
_cell.length_b   1.000
_cell.length_c   1.000
_cell.angle_alpha   90.00
_cell.angle_beta   90.00
_cell.angle_gamma   90.00
#
_symmetry.space_group_name_H-M   'P 1'
#
loop_
_entity.id
_entity.type
_entity.pdbx_description
1 polymer ?
#
loop_
_entity_poly.entity_id
_entity_poly.type
_entity_poly.pdbx_seq_one_letter_code
_entity_poly.pdbx_strand_id
1 'polypeptide(L)'
;MKVNLAYGSGHLPIEVPDDRTTVIEPAHIDGLADEKAAVLDTLQKPIGSQPLLEHISPDTKICIAFTDITRATPNDRIIPWLLEHLGGPNDNITLLNQLGTHRPNTREELETML
;
A
#
# COMPACT_ATOMS: atom_id res chain seq x y z
N MET A 1 21.81 -16.34 -22.24
CA MET A 1 20.44 -16.47 -21.68
C MET A 1 19.63 -15.23 -21.97
N LYS A 2 18.31 -15.38 -21.95
CA LYS A 2 17.35 -14.29 -22.12
C LYS A 2 16.80 -13.85 -20.75
N VAL A 3 16.82 -12.55 -20.47
CA VAL A 3 16.33 -11.95 -19.21
C VAL A 3 15.31 -10.86 -19.55
N ASN A 4 14.23 -10.76 -18.77
CA ASN A 4 13.22 -9.72 -18.94
C ASN A 4 13.46 -8.59 -17.92
N LEU A 5 13.91 -7.42 -18.39
CA LEU A 5 14.08 -6.25 -17.54
C LEU A 5 12.78 -5.46 -17.45
N ALA A 6 12.36 -5.08 -16.23
CA ALA A 6 11.24 -4.14 -16.06
C ALA A 6 11.57 -2.80 -16.76
N TYR A 7 10.72 -2.40 -17.70
CA TYR A 7 10.93 -1.18 -18.50
C TYR A 7 9.58 -0.54 -18.85
N GLY A 8 9.34 0.67 -18.35
CA GLY A 8 8.03 1.33 -18.47
C GLY A 8 6.94 0.52 -17.78
N SER A 9 5.85 0.22 -18.49
CA SER A 9 4.75 -0.62 -18.01
C SER A 9 4.89 -2.11 -18.38
N GLY A 10 6.05 -2.52 -18.90
CA GLY A 10 6.26 -3.89 -19.36
C GLY A 10 7.68 -4.37 -19.14
N HIS A 11 8.15 -5.22 -20.06
CA HIS A 11 9.48 -5.81 -19.98
C HIS A 11 10.23 -5.66 -21.30
N LEU A 12 11.53 -5.38 -21.19
CA LEU A 12 12.48 -5.42 -22.29
C LEU A 12 13.26 -6.74 -22.23
N PRO A 13 13.05 -7.66 -23.19
CA PRO A 13 13.88 -8.85 -23.27
C PRO A 13 15.30 -8.50 -23.71
N ILE A 14 16.30 -8.94 -22.96
CA ILE A 14 17.72 -8.78 -23.30
C ILE A 14 18.40 -10.14 -23.38
N GLU A 15 19.45 -10.22 -24.20
CA GLU A 15 20.34 -11.38 -24.25
C GLU A 15 21.65 -11.06 -23.55
N VAL A 16 22.07 -11.94 -22.65
CA VAL A 16 23.32 -11.82 -21.88
C VAL A 16 24.15 -13.11 -21.97
N PRO A 17 25.49 -13.04 -21.94
CA PRO A 17 26.35 -14.22 -22.05
C PRO A 17 26.19 -15.17 -20.86
N ASP A 18 25.91 -16.45 -21.13
CA ASP A 18 25.68 -17.46 -20.08
C ASP A 18 26.92 -17.78 -19.24
N ASP A 19 28.11 -17.62 -19.82
CA ASP A 19 29.39 -18.04 -19.25
C ASP A 19 29.92 -17.10 -18.16
N ARG A 20 29.35 -15.91 -18.03
CA ARG A 20 29.85 -14.86 -17.12
C ARG A 20 28.76 -13.97 -16.54
N THR A 21 27.50 -14.39 -16.61
CA THR A 21 26.37 -13.63 -16.05
C THR A 21 25.74 -14.36 -14.88
N THR A 22 25.51 -13.65 -13.78
CA THR A 22 24.70 -14.11 -12.65
C THR A 22 23.46 -13.24 -12.55
N VAL A 23 22.29 -13.85 -12.55
CA VAL A 23 21.00 -13.16 -12.36
C VAL A 23 20.57 -13.31 -10.90
N ILE A 24 20.22 -12.19 -10.25
CA ILE A 24 19.74 -12.15 -8.87
C ILE A 24 18.32 -11.59 -8.90
N GLU A 25 17.36 -12.36 -8.40
CA GLU A 25 15.94 -12.00 -8.38
C GLU A 25 15.38 -12.11 -6.95
N PRO A 26 14.37 -11.29 -6.59
CA PRO A 26 13.64 -11.48 -5.35
C PRO A 26 13.01 -12.87 -5.30
N ALA A 27 12.99 -13.48 -4.11
CA ALA A 27 12.16 -14.65 -3.90
C ALA A 27 10.68 -14.24 -4.00
N HIS A 28 9.93 -14.89 -4.88
CA HIS A 28 8.49 -14.71 -4.94
C HIS A 28 7.85 -15.33 -3.69
N ILE A 29 6.94 -14.58 -3.06
CA ILE A 29 6.16 -15.03 -1.92
C ILE A 29 4.70 -14.85 -2.32
N ASP A 30 3.92 -15.92 -2.19
CA ASP A 30 2.49 -15.87 -2.48
C ASP A 30 1.81 -14.87 -1.54
N GLY A 31 0.87 -14.10 -2.10
CA GLY A 31 0.00 -13.23 -1.33
C GLY A 31 -0.88 -14.02 -0.36
N LEU A 32 -1.42 -13.33 0.63
CA LEU A 32 -2.41 -13.93 1.53
C LEU A 32 -3.68 -14.29 0.74
N ALA A 33 -4.29 -15.42 1.08
CA ALA A 33 -5.50 -15.88 0.40
C ALA A 33 -6.70 -14.93 0.59
N ASP A 34 -6.80 -14.30 1.77
CA ASP A 34 -7.76 -13.25 2.08
C ASP A 34 -7.04 -12.08 2.75
N GLU A 35 -6.59 -11.14 1.92
CA GLU A 35 -5.85 -9.96 2.37
C GLU A 35 -6.71 -9.05 3.25
N LYS A 36 -8.01 -8.93 2.95
CA LYS A 36 -8.93 -8.09 3.72
C LYS A 36 -9.09 -8.66 5.13
N ALA A 37 -9.37 -9.95 5.25
CA ALA A 37 -9.49 -10.61 6.55
C ALA A 37 -8.20 -10.46 7.36
N ALA A 38 -7.04 -10.65 6.73
CA ALA A 38 -5.76 -10.48 7.40
C ALA A 38 -5.52 -9.06 7.95
N VAL A 39 -5.89 -8.03 7.20
CA VAL A 39 -5.81 -6.64 7.66
C VAL A 39 -6.75 -6.40 8.84
N LEU A 40 -8.02 -6.82 8.74
CA LEU A 40 -9.01 -6.63 9.80
C LEU A 40 -8.65 -7.38 11.09
N ASP A 41 -8.17 -8.62 10.97
CA ASP A 41 -7.70 -9.42 12.10
C ASP A 41 -6.52 -8.75 12.82
N THR A 42 -5.61 -8.14 12.06
CA THR A 42 -4.45 -7.43 12.62
C THR A 42 -4.86 -6.16 13.36
N LEU A 43 -5.87 -5.43 12.86
CA LEU A 43 -6.41 -4.25 13.55
C LEU A 43 -7.08 -4.61 14.89
N GLN A 44 -7.69 -5.80 14.98
CA GLN A 44 -8.29 -6.31 16.21
C GLN A 44 -7.27 -6.91 17.19
N LYS A 45 -6.10 -7.35 16.71
CA LYS A 45 -5.05 -8.00 17.51
C LYS A 45 -3.69 -7.35 17.23
N PRO A 46 -3.50 -6.07 17.57
CA PRO A 46 -2.27 -5.36 17.26
C PRO A 46 -1.08 -5.86 18.09
N ILE A 47 0.13 -5.66 17.57
CA ILE A 47 1.37 -6.04 18.25
C ILE A 47 1.79 -4.89 19.18
N GLY A 48 1.76 -5.14 20.49
CA GLY A 48 2.33 -4.21 21.48
C GLY A 48 1.47 -2.98 21.80
N SER A 49 0.20 -2.95 21.42
CA SER A 49 -0.76 -1.89 21.77
C SER A 49 -2.17 -2.45 22.03
N GLN A 50 -3.11 -1.59 22.44
CA GLN A 50 -4.53 -1.95 22.41
C GLN A 50 -5.08 -1.77 20.98
N PRO A 51 -6.21 -2.43 20.64
CA PRO A 51 -6.91 -2.23 19.38
C PRO A 51 -7.23 -0.76 19.11
N LEU A 52 -7.19 -0.36 17.83
CA LEU A 52 -7.39 1.05 17.44
C LEU A 52 -8.72 1.63 17.96
N LEU A 53 -9.79 0.83 17.91
CA LEU A 53 -11.12 1.26 18.34
C LEU A 53 -11.20 1.55 19.85
N GLU A 54 -10.30 1.00 20.67
CA GLU A 54 -10.23 1.30 22.10
C GLU A 54 -9.59 2.65 22.41
N HIS A 55 -8.91 3.25 21.42
CA HIS A 55 -8.25 4.56 21.56
C HIS A 55 -9.11 5.73 21.09
N ILE A 56 -10.26 5.47 20.45
CA ILE A 56 -11.06 6.51 19.79
C ILE A 56 -12.45 6.62 20.43
N SER A 57 -12.92 7.85 20.54
CA SER A 57 -14.31 8.20 20.83
C SER A 57 -15.01 8.69 19.55
N PRO A 58 -16.36 8.77 19.52
CA PRO A 58 -17.10 9.26 18.36
C PRO A 58 -16.66 10.66 17.86
N ASP A 59 -16.16 11.52 18.75
CA ASP A 59 -15.72 12.88 18.43
C ASP A 59 -14.21 12.99 18.14
N THR A 60 -13.49 11.87 18.12
CA THR A 60 -12.06 11.86 17.85
C THR A 60 -11.78 12.29 16.42
N LYS A 61 -10.92 13.30 16.25
CA LYS A 61 -10.41 13.69 14.94
C LYS A 61 -9.28 12.76 14.52
N ILE A 62 -9.45 12.08 13.40
CA ILE A 62 -8.55 11.06 12.89
C ILE A 62 -7.86 11.59 11.64
N CYS A 63 -6.54 11.50 11.59
CA CYS A 63 -5.76 11.77 10.38
C CYS A 63 -5.15 10.45 9.91
N ILE A 64 -5.57 9.96 8.75
CA ILE A 64 -5.02 8.76 8.12
C ILE A 64 -3.97 9.23 7.11
N ALA A 65 -2.71 8.99 7.44
CA ALA A 65 -1.62 9.32 6.56
C ALA A 65 -1.36 8.17 5.59
N PHE A 66 -1.36 8.44 4.29
CA PHE A 66 -1.15 7.43 3.24
C PHE A 66 0.00 7.82 2.31
N THR A 67 0.63 6.84 1.67
CA THR A 67 1.80 7.08 0.83
C THR A 67 1.43 7.62 -0.55
N ASP A 68 2.28 8.46 -1.12
CA ASP A 68 2.13 9.00 -2.47
C ASP A 68 2.28 7.96 -3.59
N ILE A 69 2.08 8.38 -4.85
CA ILE A 69 2.11 7.49 -6.03
C ILE A 69 3.46 6.77 -6.25
N THR A 70 4.53 7.24 -5.59
CA THR A 70 5.86 6.64 -5.73
C THR A 70 6.03 5.37 -4.90
N ARG A 71 4.99 4.97 -4.15
CA ARG A 71 4.95 3.73 -3.38
C ARG A 71 3.92 2.79 -3.96
N ALA A 72 4.31 1.52 -4.11
CA ALA A 72 3.42 0.44 -4.53
C ALA A 72 2.50 -0.05 -3.38
N THR A 73 2.14 0.83 -2.45
CA THR A 73 1.21 0.52 -1.37
C THR A 73 -0.18 0.39 -1.97
N PRO A 74 -0.93 -0.69 -1.71
CA PRO A 74 -2.29 -0.86 -2.22
C PRO A 74 -3.30 -0.03 -1.42
N ASN A 75 -3.20 1.29 -1.57
CA ASN A 75 -4.04 2.27 -0.87
C ASN A 75 -5.52 2.10 -1.21
N ASP A 76 -5.83 1.77 -2.47
CA ASP A 76 -7.15 1.45 -3.03
C ASP A 76 -7.85 0.29 -2.31
N ARG A 77 -7.07 -0.55 -1.63
CA ARG A 77 -7.57 -1.65 -0.80
C ARG A 77 -7.53 -1.32 0.69
N ILE A 78 -6.37 -0.89 1.19
CA ILE A 78 -6.14 -0.69 2.63
C ILE A 78 -7.02 0.43 3.19
N ILE A 79 -7.14 1.56 2.49
CA ILE A 79 -7.88 2.72 3.01
C ILE A 79 -9.38 2.41 3.13
N PRO A 80 -10.07 1.85 2.12
CA PRO A 80 -11.46 1.44 2.30
C PRO A 80 -11.68 0.45 3.45
N TRP A 81 -10.78 -0.52 3.63
CA TRP A 81 -10.90 -1.49 4.74
C TRP A 81 -10.70 -0.85 6.11
N LEU A 82 -9.77 0.10 6.22
CA LEU A 82 -9.56 0.86 7.45
C LEU A 82 -10.76 1.76 7.76
N LEU A 83 -11.32 2.44 6.75
CA LEU A 83 -12.52 3.25 6.92
C LEU A 83 -13.72 2.38 7.35
N GLU A 84 -13.90 1.20 6.76
CA GLU A 84 -14.91 0.23 7.18
C GLU A 84 -14.72 -0.18 8.65
N HIS A 85 -13.48 -0.47 9.07
CA HIS A 85 -13.16 -0.80 10.46
C HIS A 85 -13.50 0.35 11.43
N LEU A 86 -13.36 1.62 10.98
CA LEU A 86 -13.71 2.82 11.74
C LEU A 86 -15.21 3.16 11.73
N GLY A 87 -16.05 2.37 11.06
CA GLY A 87 -17.50 2.62 10.94
C GLY A 87 -17.91 3.44 9.72
N GLY A 88 -16.99 3.66 8.78
CA GLY A 88 -17.19 4.35 7.51
C GLY A 88 -16.56 5.75 7.45
N PRO A 89 -16.60 6.40 6.27
CA PRO A 89 -16.17 7.79 6.13
C PRO A 89 -16.98 8.73 7.02
N ASN A 90 -16.33 9.69 7.66
CA ASN A 90 -16.97 10.72 8.47
C ASN A 90 -16.19 12.04 8.41
N ASP A 91 -16.83 13.13 8.83
CA ASP A 91 -16.24 14.49 8.80
C ASP A 91 -15.06 14.67 9.77
N ASN A 92 -14.87 13.75 10.72
CA ASN A 92 -13.74 13.74 11.64
C ASN A 92 -12.50 13.05 11.05
N ILE A 93 -12.59 12.42 9.88
CA ILE A 93 -11.49 11.74 9.20
C ILE A 93 -10.90 12.63 8.11
N THR A 94 -9.58 12.86 8.19
CA THR A 94 -8.80 13.50 7.13
C THR A 94 -7.84 12.48 6.52
N LEU A 95 -7.84 12.35 5.18
CA LEU A 95 -6.81 11.61 4.47
C LEU A 95 -5.65 12.56 4.11
N LEU A 96 -4.45 12.24 4.56
CA LEU A 96 -3.25 13.05 4.31
C LEU A 96 -2.28 12.30 3.40
N ASN A 97 -2.11 12.80 2.18
CA ASN A 97 -1.09 12.29 1.26
C ASN A 97 0.31 12.66 1.73
N GLN A 98 1.11 11.68 2.14
CA GLN A 98 2.46 11.87 2.66
C GLN A 98 3.49 11.93 1.52
N LEU A 99 3.72 13.15 1.03
CA LEU A 99 4.62 13.41 -0.10
C LEU A 99 6.11 13.40 0.27
N GLY A 100 6.46 13.69 1.53
CA GLY A 100 7.84 14.00 1.90
C GLY A 100 8.36 15.21 1.09
N THR A 101 9.42 15.01 0.30
CA THR A 101 10.00 16.02 -0.59
C THR A 101 9.49 15.94 -2.04
N HIS A 102 8.55 15.04 -2.34
CA HIS A 102 8.02 14.89 -3.68
C HIS A 102 7.02 16.00 -4.04
N ARG A 103 6.72 16.13 -5.33
CA ARG A 103 5.63 17.01 -5.77
C ARG A 103 4.28 16.49 -5.27
N PRO A 104 3.27 17.36 -5.13
CA PRO A 104 1.90 16.91 -4.92
C PRO A 104 1.43 15.98 -6.03
N ASN A 105 0.63 14.99 -5.66
CA ASN A 105 -0.11 14.19 -6.63
C ASN A 105 -1.18 15.03 -7.31
N THR A 106 -1.42 14.76 -8.60
CA THR A 106 -2.55 15.35 -9.31
C THR A 106 -3.85 14.71 -8.84
N ARG A 107 -4.99 15.28 -9.24
CA ARG A 107 -6.30 14.73 -8.93
C ARG A 107 -6.48 13.32 -9.52
N GLU A 108 -6.03 13.14 -10.76
CA GLU A 108 -6.14 11.88 -11.50
C GLU A 108 -5.27 10.79 -10.88
N GLU A 109 -4.08 11.16 -10.40
CA GLU A 109 -3.22 10.25 -9.65
C GLU A 109 -3.89 9.80 -8.34
N LEU A 110 -4.49 10.74 -7.60
CA LEU A 110 -5.22 10.41 -6.37
C LEU A 110 -6.42 9.51 -6.64
N GLU A 111 -7.19 9.76 -7.72
CA GLU A 111 -8.32 8.92 -8.13
C GLU A 111 -7.90 7.51 -8.59
N THR A 112 -6.66 7.36 -9.04
CA THR A 112 -6.11 6.04 -9.39
C THR A 112 -5.64 5.28 -8.15
N MET A 113 -5.19 6.01 -7.11
CA MET A 113 -4.58 5.43 -5.92
C MET A 113 -5.57 5.14 -4.78
N LEU A 114 -6.71 5.82 -4.72
CA LEU A 114 -7.68 5.81 -3.61
C LEU A 114 -9.01 5.18 -4.03
#